data_AF-A0A453BKN0-F1
#
_entry.id   AF-A0A453BKN0-F1
#
_cell.length_a   1.000
_cell.length_b   1.000
_cell.length_c   1.000
_cell.angle_alpha   90.00
_cell.angle_beta   90.00
_cell.angle_gamma   90.00
#
_symmetry.space_group_name_H-M   'P 1'
#
loop_
_entity.id
_entity.type
_entity.pdbx_description
1 polymer ?
#
loop_
_entity_poly.entity_id
_entity_poly.type
_entity_poly.pdbx_seq_one_letter_code
_entity_poly.pdbx_strand_id
1 'polypeptide(L)'
;MRDYFDPNLTYPEKYFRRRFQMHTSLFLTIAKAVEKYDDWFKLRRHACGEISASPLMKCIAAVRFLAYGCSADAIDDYVRIEEDTILEAVGRFTKAVIDVFGPEYLRAPNEEDTERLMAASEERG
;
A
#
# COMPACT_ATOMS: atom_id res chain seq x y z
N MET A 1 2.45 11.77 8.35
CA MET A 1 3.12 11.25 7.12
C MET A 1 4.63 11.46 7.14
N ARG A 2 5.11 12.62 7.62
CA ARG A 2 6.53 12.81 7.96
C ARG A 2 7.06 11.73 8.93
N ASP A 3 6.17 11.14 9.70
CA ASP A 3 6.50 10.20 10.77
C ASP A 3 7.12 8.86 10.31
N TYR A 4 6.91 8.47 9.04
CA TYR A 4 7.35 7.17 8.49
C TYR A 4 8.25 7.25 7.25
N PHE A 5 8.27 8.39 6.55
CA PHE A 5 8.94 8.51 5.25
C PHE A 5 9.83 9.76 5.15
N ASP A 6 9.98 10.53 6.23
CA ASP A 6 10.92 11.67 6.31
C ASP A 6 12.29 11.15 6.79
N PRO A 7 13.43 11.69 6.31
CA PRO A 7 14.76 11.37 6.84
C PRO A 7 14.87 11.47 8.37
N ASN A 8 14.08 12.35 9.02
CA ASN A 8 13.92 12.39 10.47
C ASN A 8 12.69 11.59 10.91
N LEU A 9 12.78 10.26 10.85
CA LEU A 9 11.70 9.34 11.21
C LEU A 9 11.24 9.56 12.66
N THR A 10 9.97 9.95 12.83
CA THR A 10 9.34 10.04 14.16
C THR A 10 9.09 8.64 14.75
N TYR A 11 8.93 7.62 13.90
CA TYR A 11 8.78 6.22 14.34
C TYR A 11 9.75 5.27 13.63
N PRO A 12 10.41 4.37 14.38
CA PRO A 12 11.25 3.33 13.78
C PRO A 12 10.43 2.27 13.03
N GLU A 13 11.08 1.59 12.07
CA GLU A 13 10.46 0.64 11.12
C GLU A 13 9.56 -0.44 11.78
N LYS A 14 9.90 -0.87 12.99
CA LYS A 14 9.08 -1.80 13.80
C LYS A 14 7.62 -1.35 13.98
N TYR A 15 7.38 -0.03 14.06
CA TYR A 15 6.03 0.51 14.17
C TYR A 15 5.28 0.47 12.84
N PHE A 16 5.99 0.63 11.72
CA PHE A 16 5.40 0.47 10.39
C PHE A 16 4.90 -0.96 10.20
N ARG A 17 5.76 -1.96 10.48
CA ARG A 17 5.39 -3.37 10.39
C ARG A 17 4.19 -3.72 11.29
N ARG A 18 4.13 -3.20 12.52
CA ARG A 18 2.98 -3.43 13.42
C ARG A 18 1.68 -2.79 12.92
N ARG A 19 1.76 -1.63 12.25
CA ARG A 19 0.57 -0.87 11.82
C ARG A 19 0.08 -1.24 10.42
N PHE A 20 0.97 -1.63 9.52
CA PHE A 20 0.66 -1.97 8.14
C PHE A 20 0.77 -3.47 7.86
N GLN A 21 1.20 -4.27 8.84
CA GLN A 21 1.43 -5.72 8.72
C GLN A 21 2.41 -6.11 7.59
N MET A 22 3.19 -5.15 7.08
CA MET A 22 4.12 -5.33 5.97
C MET A 22 5.41 -4.54 6.19
N HIS A 23 6.46 -4.93 5.48
CA HIS A 23 7.72 -4.18 5.45
C HIS A 23 7.56 -2.90 4.62
N THR A 24 8.30 -1.85 5.00
CA THR A 24 8.28 -0.56 4.31
C THR A 24 8.72 -0.67 2.85
N SER A 25 9.72 -1.52 2.57
CA SER A 25 10.20 -1.79 1.22
C SER A 25 9.10 -2.37 0.32
N LEU A 26 8.37 -3.38 0.80
CA LEU A 26 7.26 -4.00 0.08
C LEU A 26 6.15 -2.97 -0.17
N PHE A 27 5.78 -2.18 0.84
CA PHE A 27 4.78 -1.13 0.69
C PHE A 27 5.17 -0.13 -0.42
N LEU A 28 6.42 0.31 -0.45
CA LEU A 28 6.90 1.24 -1.48
C LEU A 28 6.90 0.62 -2.88
N THR A 29 7.21 -0.68 -3.01
CA THR A 29 7.10 -1.39 -4.28
C THR A 29 5.66 -1.44 -4.77
N ILE A 30 4.71 -1.78 -3.89
CA ILE A 30 3.29 -1.80 -4.23
C ILE A 30 2.80 -0.40 -4.61
N ALA A 31 3.12 0.62 -3.80
CA ALA A 31 2.70 2.00 -4.08
C ALA A 31 3.21 2.52 -5.42
N LYS A 32 4.47 2.22 -5.77
CA LYS A 32 5.04 2.58 -7.10
C LYS A 32 4.34 1.84 -8.24
N ALA A 33 4.02 0.58 -8.05
CA ALA A 33 3.32 -0.22 -9.07
C ALA A 33 1.90 0.32 -9.31
N VAL A 34 1.16 0.64 -8.24
CA VAL A 34 -0.18 1.23 -8.30
C VAL A 34 -0.15 2.62 -8.92
N GLU A 35 0.82 3.47 -8.56
CA GLU A 35 1.00 4.80 -9.16
C GLU A 35 1.31 4.74 -10.66
N LYS A 36 2.02 3.70 -11.11
CA LYS A 36 2.28 3.46 -12.53
C LYS A 36 1.04 2.95 -13.28
N TYR A 37 0.19 2.16 -12.61
CA TYR A 37 -0.99 1.54 -13.20
C TYR A 37 -2.17 2.51 -13.35
N ASP A 38 -2.47 3.32 -12.32
CA ASP A 38 -3.61 4.25 -12.32
C ASP A 38 -3.17 5.70 -12.06
N ASP A 39 -3.39 6.56 -13.07
CA ASP A 39 -3.09 7.99 -13.03
C ASP A 39 -3.85 8.76 -11.96
N TRP A 40 -4.90 8.19 -11.35
CA TRP A 40 -5.59 8.78 -10.20
C TRP A 40 -4.70 8.81 -8.96
N PHE A 41 -3.78 7.85 -8.81
CA PHE A 41 -2.85 7.84 -7.69
C PHE A 41 -1.75 8.88 -7.83
N LYS A 42 -1.39 9.28 -9.07
CA LYS A 42 -0.42 10.35 -9.31
C LYS A 42 -0.86 11.65 -8.64
N LEU A 43 0.11 12.42 -8.17
CA LEU A 43 -0.15 13.73 -7.60
C LEU A 43 -0.76 14.66 -8.67
N ARG A 44 -2.01 15.10 -8.48
CA ARG A 44 -2.69 16.04 -9.37
C ARG A 44 -2.88 17.39 -8.66
N ARG A 45 -2.77 18.48 -9.41
CA ARG A 45 -3.25 19.79 -8.97
C ARG A 45 -4.65 19.98 -9.51
N HIS A 46 -5.62 20.23 -8.64
CA HIS A 46 -6.98 20.58 -9.04
C HIS A 46 -6.99 21.99 -9.66
N ALA A 47 -7.99 22.28 -10.49
CA ALA A 47 -8.14 23.60 -11.14
C ALA A 47 -8.26 24.76 -10.14
N CYS A 48 -8.67 24.47 -8.89
CA CYS A 48 -8.73 25.43 -7.78
C CYS A 48 -7.37 25.69 -7.10
N GLY A 49 -6.29 25.01 -7.52
CA GLY A 49 -4.96 25.13 -6.93
C GLY A 49 -4.70 24.21 -5.73
N GLU A 50 -5.71 23.45 -5.29
CA GLU A 50 -5.59 22.44 -4.24
C GLU A 50 -4.74 21.25 -4.72
N ILE A 51 -3.78 20.85 -3.89
CA ILE A 51 -2.91 19.71 -4.15
C ILE A 51 -3.65 18.46 -3.68
N SER A 52 -3.93 17.52 -4.59
CA SER A 52 -4.57 16.25 -4.23
C SER A 52 -3.73 15.49 -3.19
N ALA A 53 -4.37 14.63 -2.38
CA ALA A 53 -3.66 13.72 -1.50
C ALA A 53 -2.53 12.98 -2.25
N SER A 54 -1.36 12.86 -1.60
CA SER A 54 -0.19 12.26 -2.25
C SER A 54 -0.46 10.78 -2.60
N PRO A 55 0.21 10.23 -3.63
CA PRO A 55 0.06 8.82 -3.99
C PRO A 55 0.23 7.88 -2.79
N LEU A 56 1.20 8.19 -1.94
CA LEU A 56 1.46 7.46 -0.71
C LEU A 56 0.31 7.58 0.30
N MET A 57 -0.35 8.74 0.42
CA MET A 57 -1.46 8.90 1.38
C MET A 57 -2.66 8.06 0.94
N LYS A 58 -2.97 8.08 -0.37
CA LYS A 58 -4.02 7.24 -0.97
C LYS A 58 -3.76 5.76 -0.74
N CYS A 59 -2.52 5.31 -0.96
CA CYS A 59 -2.13 3.92 -0.70
C CYS A 59 -2.18 3.57 0.80
N ILE A 60 -1.76 4.47 1.69
CA ILE A 60 -1.83 4.27 3.15
C ILE A 60 -3.29 4.12 3.60
N ALA A 61 -4.19 4.98 3.12
CA ALA A 61 -5.60 4.91 3.43
C ALA A 61 -6.19 3.55 3.00
N ALA A 62 -5.92 3.15 1.76
CA ALA A 62 -6.39 1.87 1.22
C ALA A 62 -5.86 0.66 2.01
N VAL A 63 -4.54 0.58 2.25
CA VAL A 63 -3.94 -0.54 2.99
C VAL A 63 -4.45 -0.60 4.42
N ARG A 64 -4.62 0.54 5.09
CA ARG A 64 -5.15 0.55 6.47
C ARG A 64 -6.61 0.13 6.53
N PHE A 65 -7.42 0.56 5.56
CA PHE A 65 -8.82 0.13 5.46
C PHE A 65 -8.90 -1.39 5.31
N LEU A 66 -8.08 -1.96 4.43
CA LEU A 66 -8.02 -3.42 4.23
C LEU A 66 -7.45 -4.17 5.43
N ALA A 67 -6.42 -3.64 6.10
CA ALA A 67 -5.74 -4.33 7.20
C ALA A 67 -6.58 -4.39 8.48
N TYR A 68 -7.38 -3.36 8.74
CA TYR A 68 -8.17 -3.26 9.98
C TYR A 68 -9.67 -3.53 9.79
N GLY A 69 -10.18 -3.47 8.56
CA GLY A 69 -11.62 -3.60 8.29
C GLY A 69 -12.47 -2.53 8.99
N CYS A 70 -11.86 -1.37 9.31
CA CYS A 70 -12.51 -0.28 10.04
C CYS A 70 -13.38 0.59 9.13
N SER A 71 -14.31 1.36 9.73
CA SER A 71 -15.03 2.42 9.02
C SER A 71 -14.06 3.46 8.48
N ALA A 72 -14.41 4.07 7.35
CA ALA A 72 -13.58 5.11 6.73
C ALA A 72 -13.41 6.34 7.64
N ASP A 73 -14.39 6.64 8.49
CA ASP A 73 -14.30 7.67 9.56
C ASP A 73 -13.08 7.49 10.48
N ALA A 74 -12.80 6.26 10.90
CA ALA A 74 -11.65 5.98 11.78
C ALA A 74 -10.29 6.15 11.07
N ILE A 75 -10.30 6.24 9.75
CA ILE A 75 -9.12 6.41 8.89
C ILE A 75 -8.97 7.89 8.51
N ASP A 76 -10.07 8.62 8.31
CA ASP A 76 -10.04 10.06 8.07
C ASP A 76 -9.32 10.81 9.20
N ASP A 77 -9.61 10.48 10.47
CA ASP A 77 -8.90 11.04 11.64
C ASP A 77 -7.36 10.93 11.55
N TYR A 78 -6.86 9.93 10.82
CA TYR A 78 -5.43 9.65 10.69
C TYR A 78 -4.79 10.23 9.43
N VAL A 79 -5.49 10.18 8.29
CA VAL A 79 -4.94 10.58 6.98
C VAL A 79 -5.39 11.98 6.59
N ARG A 80 -6.44 12.53 7.23
CA ARG A 80 -7.14 13.79 6.90
C ARG A 80 -7.55 13.80 5.43
N ILE A 81 -8.31 12.79 5.04
CA ILE A 81 -8.79 12.57 3.68
C ILE A 81 -10.27 12.23 3.77
N GLU A 82 -11.09 12.93 2.98
CA GLU A 82 -12.53 12.69 2.91
C GLU A 82 -12.88 11.21 2.69
N GLU A 83 -13.95 10.77 3.35
CA GLU A 83 -14.45 9.39 3.34
C GLU A 83 -14.56 8.82 1.92
N ASP A 84 -15.15 9.59 1.00
CA ASP A 84 -15.32 9.24 -0.41
C ASP A 84 -13.99 8.95 -1.11
N THR A 85 -12.95 9.73 -0.79
CA THR A 85 -11.61 9.52 -1.34
C THR A 85 -10.96 8.25 -0.78
N ILE A 86 -11.27 7.87 0.47
CA ILE A 86 -10.80 6.60 1.06
C ILE A 86 -11.45 5.41 0.34
N LEU A 87 -12.77 5.44 0.15
CA LEU A 87 -13.50 4.38 -0.54
C LEU A 87 -13.06 4.25 -2.00
N GLU A 88 -12.89 5.36 -2.72
CA GLU A 88 -12.36 5.36 -4.08
C GLU A 88 -10.92 4.81 -4.12
N ALA A 89 -10.07 5.19 -3.16
CA ALA A 89 -8.72 4.66 -3.05
C ALA A 89 -8.72 3.15 -2.84
N VAL A 90 -9.58 2.61 -1.97
CA VAL A 90 -9.67 1.16 -1.70
C VAL A 90 -10.06 0.41 -2.98
N GLY A 91 -11.11 0.86 -3.68
CA GLY A 91 -11.58 0.22 -4.91
C GLY A 91 -10.52 0.21 -6.01
N ARG A 92 -9.89 1.36 -6.27
CA ARG A 92 -8.84 1.47 -7.30
C ARG A 92 -7.57 0.71 -6.90
N PHE A 93 -7.16 0.79 -5.64
CA PHE A 93 -5.97 0.11 -5.12
C PHE A 93 -6.11 -1.40 -5.24
N THR A 94 -7.23 -1.97 -4.78
CA THR A 94 -7.47 -3.42 -4.85
C THR A 94 -7.46 -3.91 -6.29
N LYS A 95 -8.13 -3.21 -7.21
CA LYS A 95 -8.08 -3.53 -8.64
C LYS A 95 -6.66 -3.49 -9.20
N ALA A 96 -5.92 -2.41 -8.94
CA ALA A 96 -4.54 -2.26 -9.42
C ALA A 96 -3.62 -3.37 -8.88
N VAL A 97 -3.77 -3.73 -7.59
CA VAL A 97 -2.99 -4.81 -6.98
C VAL A 97 -3.33 -6.16 -7.60
N ILE A 98 -4.61 -6.47 -7.80
CA ILE A 98 -5.04 -7.73 -8.44
C ILE A 98 -4.53 -7.81 -9.88
N ASP A 99 -4.64 -6.74 -10.66
CA ASP A 99 -4.23 -6.77 -12.06
C ASP A 99 -2.70 -6.85 -12.21
N VAL A 100 -1.94 -6.17 -11.35
CA VAL A 100 -0.47 -6.13 -11.43
C VAL A 100 0.17 -7.38 -10.81
N PHE A 101 -0.30 -7.82 -9.66
CA PHE A 101 0.32 -8.89 -8.88
C PHE A 101 -0.46 -10.21 -8.94
N GLY A 102 -1.73 -10.19 -9.32
CA GLY A 102 -2.57 -11.39 -9.38
C GLY A 102 -2.01 -12.50 -10.28
N PRO A 103 -1.48 -12.21 -11.48
CA PRO A 103 -0.90 -13.25 -12.32
C PRO A 103 0.27 -14.01 -11.67
N GLU A 104 1.06 -13.32 -10.84
CA GLU A 104 2.22 -13.90 -10.16
C GLU A 104 1.84 -14.54 -8.81
N TYR A 105 0.97 -13.91 -8.03
CA TYR A 105 0.73 -14.27 -6.63
C TYR A 105 -0.64 -14.93 -6.34
N LEU A 106 -1.62 -14.84 -7.26
CA LEU A 106 -2.92 -15.50 -7.11
C LEU A 106 -3.04 -16.78 -7.96
N ARG A 107 -1.97 -17.17 -8.66
CA ARG A 107 -1.91 -18.45 -9.37
C ARG A 107 -1.66 -19.62 -8.41
N ALA A 108 -1.97 -20.83 -8.86
CA ALA A 108 -1.52 -22.04 -8.16
C ALA A 108 0.01 -22.10 -8.15
N PRO A 109 0.64 -22.55 -7.04
CA PRO A 109 2.08 -22.78 -6.99
C PRO A 109 2.52 -23.76 -8.07
N ASN A 110 3.65 -23.48 -8.72
CA ASN A 110 4.29 -24.39 -9.68
C ASN A 110 5.51 -25.07 -9.02
N GLU A 111 6.14 -26.00 -9.74
CA GLU A 111 7.31 -26.73 -9.23
C GLU A 111 8.46 -25.76 -8.86
N GLU A 112 8.70 -24.72 -9.65
CA GLU A 112 9.72 -23.70 -9.38
C GLU A 112 9.47 -22.96 -8.05
N ASP A 113 8.21 -22.63 -7.72
CA ASP A 113 7.86 -22.03 -6.44
C ASP A 113 8.19 -22.96 -5.28
N THR A 114 7.91 -24.25 -5.42
CA THR A 114 8.20 -25.25 -4.39
C THR A 114 9.70 -25.48 -4.22
N GLU A 115 10.46 -25.54 -5.31
CA GLU A 115 11.93 -25.63 -5.27
C GLU A 115 12.55 -24.42 -4.59
N ARG A 116 12.08 -23.20 -4.93
CA ARG A 116 12.54 -21.97 -4.29
C ARG A 116 12.24 -21.95 -2.79
N LEU A 117 11.06 -22.42 -2.39
CA LEU A 117 10.69 -22.51 -0.97
C LEU A 117 11.53 -23.55 -0.22
N MET A 118 11.82 -24.69 -0.83
CA MET A 118 12.68 -25.73 -0.26
C MET A 118 14.12 -25.24 -0.08
N ALA A 119 14.74 -24.66 -1.13
CA ALA A 119 16.09 -24.10 -1.06
C ALA A 119 16.22 -23.01 0.03
N ALA A 120 15.23 -22.10 0.12
CA ALA A 120 15.21 -21.06 1.15
C ALA A 120 15.02 -21.62 2.58
N SER A 121 14.47 -22.83 2.72
CA SER A 121 14.31 -23.52 4.01
C SER A 121 15.59 -24.25 4.40
N GLU A 122 16.29 -24.84 3.44
CA GLU A 122 17.60 -25.48 3.62
C GLU A 122 18.70 -24.48 4.01
N GLU A 123 18.71 -23.28 3.41
CA GLU A 123 19.69 -22.22 3.75
C GLU A 123 19.50 -21.66 5.17
N ARG A 124 18.32 -21.87 5.77
CA ARG A 124 18.00 -21.42 7.14
C ARG A 124 18.21 -22.52 8.21
N GLY A 125 18.46 -23.76 7.79
CA GLY A 125 18.78 -24.90 8.64
C GLY A 125 20.28 -25.06 8.87
#